data_AF-A0A7X7RWK4-F1
#
_entry.id   AF-A0A7X7RWK4-F1
#
_cell.length_a   1.000
_cell.length_b   1.000
_cell.length_c   1.000
_cell.angle_alpha   90.00
_cell.angle_beta   90.00
_cell.angle_gamma   90.00
#
_symmetry.space_group_name_H-M   'P 1'
#
loop_
_entity.id
_entity.type
_entity.pdbx_description
1 polymer ?
#
loop_
_entity_poly.entity_id
_entity_poly.type
_entity_poly.pdbx_seq_one_letter_code
_entity_poly.pdbx_strand_id
1 'polypeptide(L)'
;MQELTSVERISRQLKHLPVDRVGIMEDFWVHTIKNWVDQGKMPAGQSAAEHFGLDLQTCWAFNLKVDHKRADQLIAEDEDTRTYLDGNGATLRRHKAPGVWQFWAL
;
A
#
# COMPACT_ATOMS: atom_id res chain seq x y z
N MET A 1 7.95 30.24 -13.07
CA MET A 1 8.96 29.23 -12.70
C MET A 1 8.79 28.06 -13.64
N GLN A 2 9.85 27.37 -14.07
CA GLN A 2 9.71 26.16 -14.89
C GLN A 2 9.05 25.06 -14.05
N GLU A 3 8.18 24.25 -14.67
CA GLU A 3 7.53 23.12 -14.02
C GLU A 3 8.57 22.08 -13.60
N LEU A 4 8.48 21.63 -12.35
CA LEU A 4 9.37 20.63 -11.76
C LEU A 4 8.74 19.23 -11.88
N THR A 5 9.57 18.21 -11.98
CA THR A 5 9.11 16.83 -11.74
C THR A 5 8.74 16.64 -10.26
N SER A 6 7.94 15.63 -9.95
CA SER A 6 7.60 15.29 -8.55
C SER A 6 8.84 15.06 -7.68
N VAL A 7 9.85 14.37 -8.22
CA VAL A 7 11.12 14.12 -7.51
C VAL A 7 11.86 15.42 -7.23
N GLU A 8 11.98 16.32 -8.22
CA GLU A 8 12.64 17.62 -8.03
C GLU A 8 11.89 18.50 -7.04
N ARG A 9 10.56 18.53 -7.13
CA ARG A 9 9.68 19.31 -6.25
C ARG A 9 9.85 18.90 -4.79
N ILE A 10 9.70 17.60 -4.49
CA ILE A 10 9.86 17.08 -3.13
C ILE A 10 11.30 17.28 -2.64
N SER A 11 12.30 17.00 -3.48
CA SER A 11 13.71 17.15 -3.11
C SER A 11 14.08 18.59 -2.75
N ARG A 12 13.50 19.59 -3.44
CA ARG A 12 13.71 21.01 -3.13
C ARG A 12 12.95 21.44 -1.89
N GLN A 13 11.71 20.99 -1.73
CA GLN A 13 10.88 21.33 -0.58
C GLN A 13 11.52 20.85 0.74
N LEU A 14 12.05 19.63 0.76
CA LEU A 14 12.80 19.10 1.91
C LEU A 14 14.11 19.87 2.21
N LYS A 15 14.66 20.58 1.22
CA LYS A 15 15.85 21.42 1.36
C LYS A 15 15.53 22.90 1.57
N HIS A 16 14.25 23.24 1.79
CA HIS A 16 13.78 24.63 1.92
C HIS A 16 14.14 25.52 0.71
N LEU A 17 14.18 24.93 -0.48
CA LEU A 17 14.43 25.65 -1.75
C LEU A 17 13.11 26.04 -2.43
N PRO A 18 13.10 27.07 -3.29
CA PRO A 18 11.91 27.44 -4.07
C PRO A 18 11.38 26.31 -4.95
N VAL A 19 10.05 26.17 -4.97
CA VAL A 19 9.30 25.19 -5.76
C VAL A 19 8.21 25.88 -6.58
N ASP A 20 7.77 25.23 -7.65
CA ASP A 20 6.71 25.69 -8.55
C ASP A 20 5.32 25.59 -7.90
N ARG A 21 5.08 24.54 -7.11
CA ARG A 21 3.94 24.36 -6.19
C ARG A 21 4.35 23.49 -5.00
N VAL A 22 3.51 23.45 -3.97
CA VAL A 22 3.65 22.51 -2.85
C VAL A 22 3.52 21.08 -3.37
N GLY A 23 4.42 20.18 -2.94
CA GLY A 23 4.31 18.75 -3.23
C GLY A 23 3.18 18.11 -2.42
N ILE A 24 2.41 17.21 -3.03
CA ILE A 24 1.19 16.66 -2.44
C ILE A 24 1.29 15.13 -2.35
N MET A 25 0.83 14.58 -1.25
CA MET A 25 0.69 13.15 -1.00
C MET A 25 -0.64 12.90 -0.31
N GLU A 26 -1.31 11.81 -0.70
CA GLU A 26 -2.50 11.28 -0.05
C GLU A 26 -2.47 9.76 -0.17
N ASP A 27 -2.96 9.06 0.86
CA ASP A 27 -3.09 7.61 0.87
C ASP A 27 -4.56 7.23 1.05
N PHE A 28 -5.16 6.75 -0.05
CA PHE A 28 -6.58 6.45 -0.08
C PHE A 28 -6.88 5.03 0.39
N TRP A 29 -7.92 4.88 1.20
CA TRP A 29 -8.46 3.57 1.55
C TRP A 29 -8.78 2.75 0.28
N VAL A 30 -8.42 1.45 0.31
CA VAL A 30 -8.67 0.55 -0.82
C VAL A 30 -10.15 0.50 -1.24
N HIS A 31 -11.07 0.64 -0.28
CA HIS A 31 -12.51 0.69 -0.55
C HIS A 31 -12.94 1.99 -1.24
N THR A 32 -12.27 3.11 -0.95
CA THR A 32 -12.51 4.39 -1.65
C THR A 32 -12.10 4.28 -3.10
N ILE A 33 -10.90 3.75 -3.36
CA ILE A 33 -10.40 3.47 -4.72
C ILE A 33 -11.37 2.56 -5.46
N LYS A 34 -11.76 1.44 -4.84
CA LYS A 34 -12.72 0.50 -5.44
C LYS A 34 -14.03 1.20 -5.81
N ASN A 35 -14.59 1.99 -4.91
CA ASN A 35 -15.84 2.70 -5.15
C ASN A 35 -15.73 3.70 -6.31
N TRP A 36 -14.61 4.40 -6.47
CA TRP A 36 -14.39 5.28 -7.62
C TRP A 36 -14.28 4.51 -8.93
N VAL A 37 -13.62 3.35 -8.92
CA VAL A 37 -13.55 2.47 -10.10
C VAL A 37 -14.94 1.95 -10.49
N ASP A 38 -15.71 1.45 -9.52
CA ASP A 38 -17.08 0.95 -9.75
C ASP A 38 -18.01 2.05 -10.29
N GLN A 39 -17.79 3.30 -9.89
CA GLN A 39 -18.53 4.47 -10.37
C GLN A 39 -18.01 5.03 -11.71
N GLY A 40 -16.94 4.45 -12.29
CA GLY A 40 -16.31 4.97 -13.50
C GLY A 40 -15.58 6.29 -13.34
N LYS A 41 -15.29 6.72 -12.10
CA LYS A 41 -14.55 7.95 -11.79
C LYS A 41 -13.03 7.77 -11.86
N MET A 42 -12.56 6.52 -11.81
CA MET A 42 -11.15 6.19 -11.95
C MET A 42 -11.01 4.89 -12.76
N PRO A 43 -10.04 4.78 -13.69
CA PRO A 43 -9.77 3.53 -14.39
C PRO A 43 -9.34 2.40 -13.45
N ALA A 44 -9.79 1.18 -13.73
CA ALA A 44 -9.37 0.00 -13.00
C ALA A 44 -7.86 -0.24 -13.17
N GLY A 45 -7.15 -0.47 -12.07
CA GLY A 45 -5.71 -0.75 -12.07
C GLY A 45 -4.80 0.48 -12.19
N GLN A 46 -5.35 1.68 -12.41
CA GLN A 46 -4.55 2.91 -12.37
C GLN A 46 -4.20 3.28 -10.92
N SER A 47 -2.97 3.77 -10.70
CA SER A 47 -2.57 4.34 -9.41
C SER A 47 -3.36 5.63 -9.12
N ALA A 48 -3.88 5.77 -7.91
CA ALA A 48 -4.53 7.02 -7.49
C ALA A 48 -3.54 8.20 -7.52
N ALA A 49 -2.26 7.94 -7.22
CA ALA A 49 -1.22 8.97 -7.30
C ALA A 49 -1.06 9.50 -8.72
N GLU A 50 -1.05 8.62 -9.73
CA GLU A 50 -1.01 9.02 -11.14
C GLU A 50 -2.31 9.71 -11.57
N HIS A 51 -3.46 9.17 -11.16
CA HIS A 51 -4.77 9.70 -11.52
C HIS A 51 -4.99 11.13 -11.03
N PHE A 52 -4.52 11.46 -9.82
CA PHE A 52 -4.68 12.80 -9.22
C PHE A 52 -3.43 13.68 -9.31
N GLY A 53 -2.34 13.21 -9.96
CA GLY A 53 -1.10 13.99 -10.09
C GLY A 53 -0.37 14.24 -8.77
N LEU A 54 -0.42 13.26 -7.85
CA LEU A 54 0.28 13.31 -6.57
C LEU A 54 1.79 13.10 -6.75
N ASP A 55 2.58 13.65 -5.86
CA ASP A 55 4.04 13.67 -5.97
C ASP A 55 4.72 12.48 -5.28
N LEU A 56 4.00 11.82 -4.38
CA LEU A 56 4.49 10.68 -3.61
C LEU A 56 3.44 9.56 -3.59
N GLN A 57 3.93 8.34 -3.57
CA GLN A 57 3.14 7.13 -3.35
C GLN A 57 3.81 6.29 -2.28
N THR A 58 3.00 5.62 -1.46
CA THR A 58 3.52 4.66 -0.49
C THR A 58 4.03 3.42 -1.21
N CYS A 59 5.18 2.92 -0.81
CA CYS A 59 5.57 1.54 -1.07
C CYS A 59 5.36 0.72 0.22
N TRP A 60 4.96 -0.54 0.08
CA TRP A 60 4.77 -1.41 1.23
C TRP A 60 6.09 -1.58 2.00
N ALA A 61 5.98 -1.94 3.28
CA ALA A 61 7.14 -2.24 4.10
C ALA A 61 8.03 -3.30 3.43
N PHE A 62 9.33 -3.21 3.68
CA PHE A 62 10.29 -4.21 3.23
C PHE A 62 9.84 -5.61 3.69
N ASN A 63 10.12 -6.62 2.87
CA ASN A 63 9.95 -8.01 3.30
C ASN A 63 11.03 -8.34 4.33
N LEU A 64 10.68 -8.26 5.61
CA LEU A 64 11.59 -8.46 6.73
C LEU A 64 11.66 -9.93 7.19
N LYS A 65 11.23 -10.90 6.37
CA LYS A 65 11.37 -12.31 6.73
C LYS A 65 12.84 -12.71 6.80
N VAL A 66 13.20 -13.55 7.78
CA VAL A 66 14.56 -14.13 7.92
C VAL A 66 14.98 -14.80 6.61
N ASP A 67 14.13 -15.67 6.07
CA ASP A 67 14.22 -16.14 4.69
C ASP A 67 13.16 -15.46 3.81
N HIS A 68 13.52 -14.31 3.23
CA HIS A 68 12.62 -13.52 2.39
C HIS A 68 12.22 -14.17 1.07
N LYS A 69 12.95 -15.21 0.61
CA LYS A 69 12.63 -15.94 -0.63
C LYS A 69 11.74 -17.15 -0.36
N ARG A 70 11.64 -17.60 0.89
CA ARG A 70 10.77 -18.69 1.27
C ARG A 70 9.30 -18.27 1.17
N ALA A 71 8.57 -18.99 0.32
CA ALA A 71 7.12 -18.89 0.24
C ALA A 71 6.45 -19.44 1.51
N ASP A 72 5.30 -18.86 1.86
CA ASP A 72 4.46 -19.35 2.96
C ASP A 72 3.96 -20.77 2.63
N GLN A 73 4.20 -21.73 3.52
CA GLN A 73 3.76 -23.12 3.35
C GLN A 73 2.44 -23.34 4.08
N LEU A 74 1.39 -23.77 3.37
CA LEU A 74 0.12 -24.17 4.00
C LEU A 74 0.34 -25.46 4.81
N ILE A 75 0.01 -25.43 6.10
CA ILE A 75 0.17 -26.58 7.00
C ILE A 75 -1.14 -27.09 7.59
N ALA A 76 -2.20 -26.27 7.59
CA ALA A 76 -3.54 -26.69 7.96
C ALA A 76 -4.60 -25.80 7.30
N GLU A 77 -5.76 -26.36 6.99
CA GLU A 77 -6.93 -25.65 6.48
C GLU A 77 -8.19 -26.32 7.04
N ASP A 78 -9.11 -25.51 7.55
CA ASP A 78 -10.46 -25.92 7.94
C ASP A 78 -11.50 -25.13 7.14
N GLU A 79 -12.78 -25.13 7.53
CA GLU A 79 -13.83 -24.40 6.81
C GLU A 79 -13.52 -22.90 6.72
N ASP A 80 -13.06 -22.31 7.83
CA ASP A 80 -12.99 -20.86 8.02
C ASP A 80 -11.59 -20.28 7.88
N THR A 81 -10.54 -21.10 8.03
CA THR A 81 -9.17 -20.60 8.20
C THR A 81 -8.12 -21.39 7.41
N ARG A 82 -6.98 -20.73 7.19
CA ARG A 82 -5.76 -21.30 6.63
C ARG A 82 -4.58 -20.96 7.54
N THR A 83 -3.78 -21.96 7.89
CA THR A 83 -2.58 -21.81 8.72
C THR A 83 -1.33 -22.02 7.88
N TYR A 84 -0.40 -21.06 7.95
CA TYR A 84 0.83 -21.05 7.17
C TYR A 84 2.07 -21.07 8.07
N LEU A 85 3.11 -21.76 7.63
CA LEU A 85 4.48 -21.61 8.14
C LEU A 85 5.26 -20.67 7.22
N ASP A 86 5.77 -19.55 7.74
CA ASP A 86 6.44 -18.52 6.94
C ASP A 86 7.98 -18.62 6.97
N GLY A 87 8.64 -17.71 6.24
CA GLY A 87 10.11 -17.57 6.19
C GLY A 87 10.78 -17.15 7.51
N ASN A 88 10.03 -16.80 8.55
CA ASN A 88 10.54 -16.58 9.90
C ASN A 88 10.48 -17.84 10.76
N GLY A 89 9.84 -18.91 10.27
CA GLY A 89 9.46 -20.05 11.09
C GLY A 89 8.23 -19.80 11.95
N ALA A 90 7.49 -18.71 11.71
CA ALA A 90 6.26 -18.41 12.42
C ALA A 90 5.09 -19.20 11.80
N THR A 91 4.21 -19.70 12.68
CA THR A 91 2.94 -20.34 12.26
C THR A 91 1.81 -19.33 12.40
N LEU A 92 1.24 -18.88 11.29
CA LEU A 92 0.25 -17.81 11.22
C LEU A 92 -1.08 -18.32 10.67
N ARG A 93 -2.17 -18.14 11.42
CA ARG A 93 -3.52 -18.49 10.99
C ARG A 93 -4.25 -17.26 10.45
N ARG A 94 -4.88 -17.42 9.29
CA ARG A 94 -5.63 -16.37 8.58
C ARG A 94 -7.05 -16.85 8.33
N HIS A 95 -8.02 -15.99 8.57
CA HIS A 95 -9.42 -16.27 8.22
C HIS A 95 -9.60 -16.16 6.70
N LYS A 96 -10.45 -17.01 6.11
CA LYS A 96 -10.77 -16.99 4.68
C LYS A 96 -11.70 -15.86 4.32
N ALA A 97 -12.65 -15.55 5.20
CA ALA A 97 -13.47 -14.35 5.05
C ALA A 97 -12.58 -13.11 5.18
N PRO A 98 -12.69 -12.12 4.28
CA PRO A 98 -11.98 -10.86 4.42
C PRO A 98 -12.47 -10.16 5.70
N GLY A 99 -11.64 -10.21 6.74
CA GLY A 99 -11.87 -9.44 7.96
C GLY A 99 -11.74 -7.96 7.63
N VAL A 100 -12.73 -7.17 8.03
CA VAL A 100 -12.49 -5.75 8.31
C VAL A 100 -11.36 -5.72 9.33
N TRP A 101 -10.25 -5.06 9.03
CA TRP A 101 -9.13 -4.88 9.95
C TRP A 101 -9.62 -4.22 11.24
N GLN A 102 -10.08 -5.01 12.21
CA GLN A 102 -10.39 -4.55 13.54
C GLN A 102 -9.09 -4.53 14.33
N PHE A 103 -8.43 -3.36 14.29
CA PHE A 103 -7.58 -2.94 15.39
C PHE A 103 -8.45 -2.91 16.66
N TRP A 104 -8.35 -3.93 17.48
CA TRP A 104 -8.59 -3.81 18.91
C TRP A 104 -7.31 -4.17 19.62
N ALA A 105 -6.61 -3.13 20.06
CA ALA A 105 -5.73 -3.22 21.20
C ALA A 105 -6.57 -3.68 22.40
N LEU A 106 -6.23 -4.84 22.94
CA LEU A 106 -6.36 -5.17 24.35
C LEU A 106 -5.09 -5.92 24.76
#